data_AF-X0VRE8-F1
#
_entry.id   AF-X0VRE8-F1
#
_cell.length_a   1.000
_cell.length_b   1.000
_cell.length_c   1.000
_cell.angle_alpha   90.00
_cell.angle_beta   90.00
_cell.angle_gamma   90.00
#
_symmetry.space_group_name_H-M   'P 1'
#
loop_
_entity.id
_entity.type
_entity.pdbx_description
1 polymer ?
#
loop_
_entity_poly.entity_id
_entity_poly.type
_entity_poly.pdbx_seq_one_letter_code
_entity_poly.pdbx_strand_id
1 'polypeptide(L)'
;IFQFVEDEDDYAFMVIKNSTSGHLYGSKEYDASGFTILEGEKEIIAEPFAATVSRPFYSQFANFVVPNVYSRNDDGTSEGFDNSPRVFYNNGIKSTGASYYIPPQNGLSSENQTNFLQFSHLSDIPTIVSSPPAATDTRDFVFASEQLIGLGDSPVDNLYSMYWQPYFNELYSPDTRTMTLKVNLSPSDVAAFKFYDTVFIKNRIFRVNKIDYKPNDLATVEFILIP
;
A
#
# COMPACT_ATOMS: atom_id res chain seq x y z
N ILE A 1 6.59 10.94 -4.41
CA ILE A 1 6.70 10.07 -3.23
C ILE A 1 5.33 9.51 -2.89
N PHE A 2 5.23 8.20 -2.65
CA PHE A 2 4.02 7.54 -2.14
C PHE A 2 4.25 7.19 -0.67
N GLN A 3 3.35 7.62 0.22
CA GLN A 3 3.53 7.46 1.66
C GLN A 3 2.20 7.37 2.42
N PHE A 4 2.31 7.05 3.70
CA PHE A 4 1.19 7.03 4.65
C PHE A 4 1.27 8.24 5.57
N VAL A 5 0.24 8.46 6.38
CA VAL A 5 0.31 9.41 7.49
C VAL A 5 1.40 8.94 8.46
N GLU A 6 2.20 9.87 8.94
CA GLU A 6 3.23 9.60 9.94
C GLU A 6 2.63 9.68 11.35
N ASP A 7 2.72 8.59 12.10
CA ASP A 7 2.46 8.56 13.53
C ASP A 7 3.82 8.71 14.25
N GLU A 8 4.18 9.94 14.66
CA GLU A 8 5.49 10.22 15.27
C GLU A 8 5.70 9.51 16.62
N ASP A 9 4.62 9.15 17.31
CA ASP A 9 4.65 8.39 18.57
C ASP A 9 4.83 6.87 18.34
N ASP A 10 4.72 6.38 17.11
CA ASP A 10 4.96 4.96 16.80
C ASP A 10 6.46 4.64 16.89
N TYR A 11 6.84 4.03 18.01
CA TYR A 11 8.23 3.73 18.29
C TYR A 11 8.85 2.79 17.24
N ALA A 12 8.12 1.76 16.78
CA ALA A 12 8.67 0.79 15.85
C ALA A 12 8.93 1.44 14.48
N PHE A 13 8.01 2.28 14.01
CA PHE A 13 8.17 3.08 12.81
C PHE A 13 9.34 4.06 12.94
N MET A 14 9.42 4.81 14.04
CA MET A 14 10.47 5.80 14.26
C MET A 14 11.86 5.18 14.40
N VAL A 15 11.98 3.98 14.97
CA VAL A 15 13.26 3.25 14.98
C VAL A 15 13.75 2.98 13.57
N ILE A 16 12.87 2.51 12.67
CA ILE A 16 13.24 2.31 11.26
C ILE A 16 13.65 3.65 10.66
N LYS A 17 12.77 4.66 10.70
CA LYS A 17 13.02 6.00 10.14
C LYS A 17 14.38 6.57 10.55
N ASN A 18 14.68 6.55 11.85
CA ASN A 18 15.94 7.07 12.38
C ASN A 18 17.16 6.24 11.97
N SER A 19 17.01 4.91 11.83
CA SER A 19 18.09 4.01 11.41
C SER A 19 18.36 4.05 9.89
N THR A 20 17.39 4.51 9.10
CA THR A 20 17.43 4.55 7.63
C THR A 20 17.46 5.98 7.09
N SER A 21 18.08 6.91 7.81
CA SER A 21 18.29 8.29 7.38
C SER A 21 17.00 9.03 6.96
N GLY A 22 15.88 8.77 7.65
CA GLY A 22 14.59 9.41 7.40
C GLY A 22 13.64 8.64 6.50
N HIS A 23 14.04 7.46 5.99
CA HIS A 23 13.15 6.64 5.15
C HIS A 23 11.88 6.22 5.90
N LEU A 24 10.72 6.45 5.28
CA LEU A 24 9.42 6.14 5.86
C LEU A 24 9.05 4.70 5.53
N TYR A 25 8.78 3.90 6.56
CA TYR A 25 8.49 2.47 6.36
C TYR A 25 7.30 2.26 5.42
N GLY A 26 7.50 1.42 4.40
CA GLY A 26 6.47 1.11 3.41
C GLY A 26 6.19 2.22 2.40
N SER A 27 7.00 3.29 2.36
CA SER A 27 6.91 4.34 1.35
C SER A 27 7.60 3.96 0.04
N LYS A 28 7.25 4.64 -1.05
CA LYS A 28 7.91 4.46 -2.35
C LYS A 28 8.31 5.80 -2.94
N GLU A 29 9.61 5.98 -3.14
CA GLU A 29 10.13 6.97 -4.07
C GLU A 29 10.21 6.37 -5.48
N TYR A 30 9.67 7.10 -6.46
CA TYR A 30 9.75 6.77 -7.87
C TYR A 30 10.41 7.92 -8.60
N ASP A 31 11.65 7.70 -9.02
CA ASP A 31 12.37 8.66 -9.85
C ASP A 31 11.85 8.60 -11.29
N ALA A 32 11.23 9.70 -11.68
CA ALA A 32 10.61 9.90 -12.97
C ALA A 32 11.38 10.91 -13.83
N SER A 33 12.61 11.27 -13.45
CA SER A 33 13.46 12.28 -14.12
C SER A 33 13.77 11.95 -15.58
N GLY A 34 13.68 10.67 -15.96
CA GLY A 34 13.78 10.23 -17.35
C GLY A 34 12.57 10.62 -18.22
N PHE A 35 11.48 11.11 -17.64
CA PHE A 35 10.25 11.47 -18.34
C PHE A 35 10.11 12.99 -18.47
N THR A 36 9.74 13.46 -19.66
CA THR A 36 9.66 14.90 -19.98
C THR A 36 8.35 15.56 -19.56
N ILE A 37 7.38 14.78 -19.07
CA ILE A 37 6.02 15.27 -18.77
C ILE A 37 5.82 15.54 -17.27
N LEU A 38 6.66 14.94 -16.40
CA LEU A 38 6.59 15.17 -14.96
C LEU A 38 7.53 16.31 -14.60
N GLU A 39 6.96 17.38 -14.05
CA GLU A 39 7.72 18.49 -13.50
C GLU A 39 7.51 18.55 -12.00
N GLY A 40 8.61 18.75 -11.28
CA GLY A 40 8.62 18.89 -9.83
C GLY A 40 8.39 17.59 -9.07
N GLU A 41 8.17 17.75 -7.77
CA GLU A 41 7.94 16.66 -6.84
C GLU A 41 6.44 16.59 -6.51
N LYS A 42 5.89 15.37 -6.49
CA LYS A 42 4.52 15.12 -6.06
C LYS A 42 4.49 14.08 -4.97
N GLU A 43 3.83 14.43 -3.88
CA GLU A 43 3.52 13.51 -2.79
C GLU A 43 2.09 12.97 -2.91
N ILE A 44 1.94 11.67 -2.67
CA ILE A 44 0.66 10.98 -2.59
C ILE A 44 0.63 10.31 -1.22
N ILE A 45 -0.23 10.85 -0.35
CA ILE A 45 -0.40 10.40 1.04
C ILE A 45 -1.70 9.60 1.12
N ALA A 46 -1.64 8.37 1.61
CA ALA A 46 -2.80 7.49 1.79
C ALA A 46 -3.60 7.82 3.06
N GLU A 47 -4.08 9.06 3.17
CA GLU A 47 -4.88 9.50 4.33
C GLU A 47 -6.21 8.72 4.43
N PRO A 48 -6.67 8.37 5.65
CA PRO A 48 -6.10 8.72 6.96
C PRO A 48 -5.14 7.65 7.52
N PHE A 49 -4.59 6.76 6.70
CA PHE A 49 -3.94 5.55 7.19
C PHE A 49 -2.46 5.74 7.50
N ALA A 50 -1.98 5.07 8.56
CA ALA A 50 -0.56 4.95 8.89
C ALA A 50 0.00 3.57 8.50
N ALA A 51 1.28 3.53 8.13
CA ALA A 51 2.01 2.28 7.93
C ALA A 51 2.31 1.61 9.27
N THR A 52 2.57 0.31 9.28
CA THR A 52 2.92 -0.41 10.52
C THR A 52 3.91 -1.51 10.27
N VAL A 53 4.96 -1.54 11.09
CA VAL A 53 5.97 -2.60 11.07
C VAL A 53 5.36 -3.88 11.65
N SER A 54 5.23 -4.92 10.83
CA SER A 54 4.92 -6.26 11.33
C SER A 54 6.21 -7.02 11.59
N ARG A 55 6.37 -7.55 12.81
CA ARG A 55 7.54 -8.36 13.21
C ARG A 55 7.18 -9.25 14.40
N PRO A 56 7.99 -10.29 14.70
CA PRO A 56 7.84 -11.04 15.94
C PRO A 56 7.82 -10.10 17.16
N PHE A 57 6.91 -10.37 18.10
CA PHE A 57 6.71 -9.59 19.31
C PHE A 57 8.02 -9.44 20.10
N TYR A 58 8.73 -10.56 20.27
CA TYR A 58 10.12 -10.60 20.72
C TYR A 58 10.93 -11.61 19.91
N SER A 59 12.25 -11.46 19.89
CA SER A 59 13.17 -12.37 19.20
C SER A 59 13.01 -13.84 19.62
N GLN A 60 12.70 -14.07 20.90
CA GLN A 60 12.44 -15.40 21.46
C GLN A 60 11.05 -15.97 21.12
N PHE A 61 10.14 -15.15 20.57
CA PHE A 61 8.78 -15.54 20.17
C PHE A 61 8.60 -15.36 18.67
N ALA A 62 9.44 -16.02 17.87
CA ALA A 62 9.47 -15.88 16.41
C ALA A 62 8.11 -16.12 15.73
N ASN A 63 7.29 -17.01 16.28
CA ASN A 63 5.96 -17.32 15.73
C ASN A 63 4.88 -16.31 16.15
N PHE A 64 5.15 -15.45 17.12
CA PHE A 64 4.21 -14.46 17.63
C PHE A 64 4.37 -13.13 16.88
N VAL A 65 4.03 -13.14 15.59
CA VAL A 65 4.13 -11.96 14.73
C VAL A 65 2.89 -11.08 14.88
N VAL A 66 3.10 -9.81 15.21
CA VAL A 66 2.03 -8.83 15.45
C VAL A 66 2.37 -7.51 14.74
N PRO A 67 1.35 -6.68 14.43
CA PRO A 67 1.60 -5.28 14.09
C PRO A 67 2.16 -4.58 15.33
N ASN A 68 3.34 -3.98 15.23
CA ASN A 68 3.97 -3.31 16.37
C ASN A 68 3.46 -1.87 16.43
N VAL A 69 2.52 -1.62 17.35
CA VAL A 69 1.87 -0.33 17.53
C VAL A 69 1.98 0.06 19.00
N TYR A 70 3.00 0.84 19.34
CA TYR A 70 3.23 1.33 20.70
C TYR A 70 4.14 2.55 20.70
N SER A 71 4.01 3.40 21.71
CA SER A 71 4.99 4.44 22.03
C SER A 71 5.94 3.94 23.12
N ARG A 72 7.11 4.57 23.24
CA ARG A 72 8.11 4.22 24.23
C ARG A 72 8.55 5.44 25.03
N ASN A 73 8.42 5.35 26.34
CA ASN A 73 8.81 6.39 27.27
C ASN A 73 10.34 6.43 27.46
N ASP A 74 10.85 7.55 27.98
CA ASP A 74 12.29 7.77 28.28
C ASP A 74 12.85 6.76 29.29
N ASP A 75 12.00 6.23 30.18
CA ASP A 75 12.36 5.19 31.15
C ASP A 75 12.45 3.78 30.53
N GLY A 76 12.17 3.67 29.22
CA GLY A 76 12.22 2.46 28.44
C GLY A 76 10.95 1.62 28.46
N THR A 77 9.91 2.03 29.19
CA THR A 77 8.58 1.38 29.20
C THR A 77 7.81 1.67 27.91
N SER A 78 6.86 0.80 27.57
CA SER A 78 6.00 0.94 26.39
C SER A 78 4.55 1.15 26.78
N GLU A 79 3.83 2.00 26.05
CA GLU A 79 2.41 2.27 26.26
C GLU A 79 1.65 2.40 24.94
N GLY A 80 0.32 2.43 25.03
CA GLY A 80 -0.53 2.75 23.89
C GLY A 80 -0.55 4.26 23.65
N PHE A 81 -0.79 4.67 22.41
CA PHE A 81 -0.89 6.07 22.01
C PHE A 81 -2.08 6.26 21.05
N ASP A 82 -2.51 7.51 20.88
CA ASP A 82 -3.53 7.87 19.90
C ASP A 82 -2.93 7.73 18.49
N ASN A 83 -3.37 6.72 17.75
CA ASN A 83 -2.77 6.33 16.48
C ASN A 83 -3.75 6.48 15.33
N SER A 84 -3.20 6.81 14.16
CA SER A 84 -3.96 6.84 12.91
C SER A 84 -4.48 5.43 12.58
N PRO A 85 -5.63 5.32 11.90
CA PRO A 85 -6.19 4.03 11.52
C PRO A 85 -5.20 3.21 10.68
N ARG A 86 -5.22 1.88 10.86
CA ARG A 86 -4.33 0.92 10.19
C ARG A 86 -5.15 -0.16 9.51
N VAL A 87 -4.64 -0.67 8.39
CA VAL A 87 -5.29 -1.73 7.60
C VAL A 87 -4.38 -2.94 7.55
N PHE A 88 -4.95 -4.11 7.88
CA PHE A 88 -4.23 -5.37 7.92
C PHE A 88 -5.05 -6.49 7.30
N TYR A 89 -4.34 -7.47 6.75
CA TYR A 89 -4.90 -8.78 6.46
C TYR A 89 -5.14 -9.54 7.76
N ASN A 90 -6.25 -10.27 7.81
CA ASN A 90 -6.49 -11.27 8.85
C ASN A 90 -5.95 -12.62 8.35
N ASN A 91 -4.83 -13.05 8.92
CA ASN A 91 -4.13 -14.26 8.50
C ASN A 91 -4.62 -15.51 9.25
N GLY A 92 -5.71 -15.36 10.01
CA GLY A 92 -6.33 -16.43 10.78
C GLY A 92 -5.62 -16.72 12.10
N ILE A 93 -6.09 -17.78 12.77
CA ILE A 93 -5.57 -18.19 14.07
C ILE A 93 -4.22 -18.89 13.87
N LYS A 94 -3.18 -18.41 14.56
CA LYS A 94 -1.83 -18.97 14.54
C LYS A 94 -1.41 -19.37 15.94
N SER A 95 -0.53 -20.37 16.03
CA SER A 95 0.12 -20.69 17.30
C SER A 95 1.22 -19.69 17.60
N THR A 96 1.29 -19.22 18.84
CA THR A 96 2.35 -18.33 19.34
C THR A 96 3.68 -19.05 19.56
N GLY A 97 3.69 -20.40 19.58
CA GLY A 97 4.86 -21.22 19.93
C GLY A 97 5.19 -21.27 21.43
N ALA A 98 4.54 -20.44 22.24
CA ALA A 98 4.66 -20.39 23.71
C ALA A 98 3.34 -19.92 24.33
N SER A 99 3.08 -20.29 25.59
CA SER A 99 1.93 -19.75 26.33
C SER A 99 2.17 -18.28 26.68
N TYR A 100 1.15 -17.43 26.53
CA TYR A 100 1.16 -16.05 27.00
C TYR A 100 -0.06 -15.75 27.88
N TYR A 101 0.13 -14.86 28.85
CA TYR A 101 -0.91 -14.48 29.82
C TYR A 101 -1.70 -13.28 29.30
N ILE A 102 -3.02 -13.38 29.34
CA ILE A 102 -3.94 -12.30 29.03
C ILE A 102 -4.53 -11.82 30.37
N PRO A 103 -4.30 -10.55 30.77
CA PRO A 103 -4.93 -10.00 31.97
C PRO A 103 -6.45 -9.85 31.78
N PRO A 104 -7.22 -9.73 32.87
CA PRO A 104 -8.66 -9.51 32.76
C PRO A 104 -8.94 -8.24 31.97
N GLN A 105 -9.72 -8.34 30.89
CA GLN A 105 -10.09 -7.21 30.02
C GLN A 105 -11.42 -7.49 29.32
N ASN A 106 -12.11 -6.44 28.86
CA ASN A 106 -13.38 -6.56 28.12
C ASN A 106 -14.46 -7.41 28.83
N GLY A 107 -14.48 -7.40 30.17
CA GLY A 107 -15.42 -8.18 30.98
C GLY A 107 -15.10 -9.68 31.10
N LEU A 108 -13.93 -10.12 30.62
CA LEU A 108 -13.46 -11.49 30.72
C LEU A 108 -12.43 -11.65 31.84
N SER A 109 -12.36 -12.84 32.44
CA SER A 109 -11.31 -13.21 33.39
C SER A 109 -9.96 -13.34 32.68
N SER A 110 -8.87 -13.33 33.45
CA SER A 110 -7.57 -13.66 32.90
C SER A 110 -7.47 -15.11 32.46
N GLU A 111 -6.61 -15.36 31.48
CA GLU A 111 -6.33 -16.69 30.96
C GLU A 111 -4.93 -16.79 30.35
N ASN A 112 -4.50 -18.03 30.09
CA ASN A 112 -3.31 -18.31 29.30
C ASN A 112 -3.74 -18.83 27.92
N GLN A 113 -3.13 -18.30 26.86
CA GLN A 113 -3.40 -18.70 25.48
C GLN A 113 -2.13 -19.18 24.78
N THR A 114 -2.29 -20.10 23.84
CA THR A 114 -1.20 -20.62 22.97
C THR A 114 -1.43 -20.28 21.50
N ASN A 115 -2.52 -19.57 21.21
CA ASN A 115 -2.93 -19.17 19.88
C ASN A 115 -3.40 -17.71 19.90
N PHE A 116 -3.29 -17.04 18.78
CA PHE A 116 -3.76 -15.67 18.59
C PHE A 116 -4.28 -15.48 17.16
N LEU A 117 -5.10 -14.46 16.96
CA LEU A 117 -5.53 -14.05 15.63
C LEU A 117 -4.44 -13.14 15.02
N GLN A 118 -3.79 -13.60 13.95
CA GLN A 118 -2.68 -12.86 13.35
C GLN A 118 -3.20 -11.81 12.37
N PHE A 119 -2.77 -10.57 12.58
CA PHE A 119 -2.92 -9.48 11.62
C PHE A 119 -1.55 -9.00 11.15
N SER A 120 -1.44 -8.61 9.88
CA SER A 120 -0.21 -8.08 9.29
C SER A 120 -0.52 -7.26 8.04
N HIS A 121 0.41 -6.40 7.61
CA HIS A 121 0.34 -5.81 6.27
C HIS A 121 0.59 -6.86 5.17
N LEU A 122 1.09 -8.06 5.52
CA LEU A 122 1.31 -9.19 4.63
C LEU A 122 0.10 -10.14 4.64
N SER A 123 -0.35 -10.59 3.46
CA SER A 123 -1.46 -11.55 3.35
C SER A 123 -1.13 -12.94 3.90
N ASP A 124 0.15 -13.31 3.90
CA ASP A 124 0.64 -14.61 4.37
C ASP A 124 1.96 -14.45 5.10
N ILE A 125 2.13 -15.22 6.17
CA ILE A 125 3.37 -15.33 6.95
C ILE A 125 3.60 -16.83 7.23
N PRO A 126 4.77 -17.40 6.88
CA PRO A 126 5.85 -16.76 6.12
C PRO A 126 5.39 -16.34 4.72
N THR A 127 6.06 -15.34 4.14
CA THR A 127 5.75 -14.88 2.79
C THR A 127 6.05 -15.96 1.75
N ILE A 128 5.30 -15.90 0.66
CA ILE A 128 5.43 -16.74 -0.53
C ILE A 128 5.81 -15.80 -1.67
N VAL A 129 6.97 -16.05 -2.27
CA VAL A 129 7.45 -15.30 -3.42
C VAL A 129 7.93 -16.26 -4.49
N SER A 130 7.65 -15.95 -5.75
CA SER A 130 8.06 -16.75 -6.89
C SER A 130 8.72 -15.91 -7.98
N SER A 131 9.46 -16.57 -8.88
CA SER A 131 10.08 -15.93 -10.05
C SER A 131 9.81 -16.78 -11.30
N PRO A 132 8.99 -16.32 -12.26
CA PRO A 132 8.25 -15.05 -12.28
C PRO A 132 7.12 -15.00 -11.22
N PRO A 133 6.66 -13.80 -10.82
CA PRO A 133 5.61 -13.65 -9.80
C PRO A 133 4.31 -14.37 -10.16
N ALA A 134 3.68 -14.99 -9.16
CA ALA A 134 2.44 -15.75 -9.31
C ALA A 134 1.29 -15.10 -8.54
N ALA A 135 0.05 -15.31 -8.99
CA ALA A 135 -1.14 -14.76 -8.32
C ALA A 135 -1.37 -15.30 -6.89
N THR A 136 -0.64 -16.36 -6.51
CA THR A 136 -0.61 -16.97 -5.17
C THR A 136 0.48 -16.41 -4.28
N ASP A 137 1.33 -15.52 -4.79
CA ASP A 137 2.38 -14.89 -3.99
C ASP A 137 1.74 -13.95 -2.95
N THR A 138 2.47 -13.73 -1.87
CA THR A 138 2.02 -12.86 -0.78
C THR A 138 1.81 -11.45 -1.29
N ARG A 139 0.72 -10.82 -0.84
CA ARG A 139 0.47 -9.40 -1.07
C ARG A 139 0.91 -8.59 0.12
N ASP A 140 1.44 -7.42 -0.16
CA ASP A 140 1.95 -6.49 0.84
C ASP A 140 1.18 -5.16 0.81
N PHE A 141 0.51 -4.82 1.91
CA PHE A 141 -0.30 -3.61 2.05
C PHE A 141 0.57 -2.40 2.43
N VAL A 142 1.60 -2.13 1.64
CA VAL A 142 2.43 -0.92 1.70
C VAL A 142 2.77 -0.47 0.28
N PHE A 143 3.33 0.73 0.08
CA PHE A 143 3.71 1.19 -1.26
C PHE A 143 4.99 0.51 -1.78
N ALA A 144 5.93 0.16 -0.92
CA ALA A 144 7.07 -0.67 -1.31
C ALA A 144 7.36 -1.70 -0.22
N SER A 145 7.54 -2.95 -0.64
CA SER A 145 7.96 -4.01 0.28
C SER A 145 9.40 -3.78 0.71
N GLU A 146 9.61 -3.76 2.01
CA GLU A 146 10.91 -3.59 2.66
C GLU A 146 11.52 -4.95 3.00
N GLN A 147 12.80 -4.95 3.39
CA GLN A 147 13.40 -6.13 4.01
C GLN A 147 12.62 -6.53 5.28
N LEU A 148 12.07 -7.74 5.29
CA LEU A 148 11.25 -8.22 6.39
C LEU A 148 12.11 -8.83 7.51
N ILE A 149 11.69 -8.62 8.76
CA ILE A 149 12.39 -9.14 9.94
C ILE A 149 11.78 -10.49 10.34
N GLY A 150 12.35 -11.57 9.79
CA GLY A 150 11.98 -12.94 10.17
C GLY A 150 10.61 -13.40 9.66
N LEU A 151 10.08 -12.76 8.60
CA LEU A 151 8.76 -13.07 8.03
C LEU A 151 8.82 -13.77 6.66
N GLY A 152 10.02 -13.99 6.13
CA GLY A 152 10.25 -14.48 4.77
C GLY A 152 10.85 -13.40 3.87
N ASP A 153 10.80 -13.63 2.56
CA ASP A 153 11.30 -12.72 1.55
C ASP A 153 10.31 -11.58 1.25
N SER A 154 10.81 -10.42 0.87
CA SER A 154 9.99 -9.25 0.54
C SER A 154 9.10 -9.53 -0.69
N PRO A 155 7.77 -9.40 -0.58
CA PRO A 155 6.90 -9.61 -1.72
C PRO A 155 7.10 -8.57 -2.82
N VAL A 156 6.71 -8.93 -4.04
CA VAL A 156 6.72 -8.01 -5.19
C VAL A 156 5.37 -7.33 -5.39
N ASP A 157 4.29 -7.96 -4.94
CA ASP A 157 2.91 -7.49 -5.08
C ASP A 157 2.57 -6.53 -3.92
N ASN A 158 2.80 -5.24 -4.15
CA ASN A 158 2.56 -4.16 -3.20
C ASN A 158 1.69 -3.07 -3.83
N LEU A 159 1.28 -2.06 -3.06
CA LEU A 159 0.34 -1.04 -3.54
C LEU A 159 0.89 -0.28 -4.76
N TYR A 160 2.20 -0.03 -4.81
CA TYR A 160 2.80 0.64 -5.97
C TYR A 160 2.80 -0.29 -7.19
N SER A 161 3.34 -1.50 -7.08
CA SER A 161 3.48 -2.42 -8.21
C SER A 161 2.13 -2.85 -8.79
N MET A 162 1.11 -2.99 -7.95
CA MET A 162 -0.22 -3.41 -8.38
C MET A 162 -1.04 -2.28 -9.01
N TYR A 163 -0.97 -1.05 -8.46
CA TYR A 163 -1.91 0.01 -8.82
C TYR A 163 -1.29 1.22 -9.53
N TRP A 164 0.00 1.50 -9.30
CA TRP A 164 0.67 2.70 -9.82
C TRP A 164 1.67 2.37 -10.92
N GLN A 165 2.44 1.30 -10.78
CA GLN A 165 3.45 0.90 -11.75
C GLN A 165 2.84 0.64 -13.14
N PRO A 166 1.71 -0.08 -13.31
CA PRO A 166 1.12 -0.29 -14.63
C PRO A 166 0.70 1.03 -15.27
N TYR A 167 0.11 1.94 -14.48
CA TYR A 167 -0.30 3.27 -14.94
C TYR A 167 0.90 4.10 -15.45
N PHE A 168 2.02 4.12 -14.72
CA PHE A 168 3.22 4.83 -15.18
C PHE A 168 3.86 4.17 -16.39
N ASN A 169 3.91 2.83 -16.43
CA ASN A 169 4.43 2.10 -17.58
C ASN A 169 3.61 2.37 -18.86
N GLU A 170 2.28 2.47 -18.73
CA GLU A 170 1.38 2.84 -19.83
C GLU A 170 1.61 4.28 -20.30
N LEU A 171 1.80 5.22 -19.37
CA LEU A 171 1.98 6.63 -19.69
C LEU A 171 3.33 6.93 -20.36
N TYR A 172 4.36 6.14 -20.02
CA TYR A 172 5.74 6.38 -20.45
C TYR A 172 6.37 5.29 -21.29
N SER A 173 5.57 4.35 -21.80
CA SER A 173 6.06 3.42 -22.80
C SER A 173 6.57 4.19 -24.03
N PRO A 174 7.68 3.79 -24.67
CA PRO A 174 8.12 4.36 -25.95
C PRO A 174 7.06 4.26 -27.05
N ASP A 175 6.15 3.29 -26.91
CA ASP A 175 5.04 3.04 -27.83
C ASP A 175 3.76 3.78 -27.46
N THR A 176 3.76 4.53 -26.36
CA THR A 176 2.64 5.38 -25.97
C THR A 176 2.36 6.39 -27.07
N ARG A 177 1.10 6.49 -27.49
CA ARG A 177 0.61 7.48 -28.45
C ARG A 177 -0.61 8.17 -27.87
N THR A 178 -0.70 9.48 -28.04
CA THR A 178 -1.92 10.24 -27.72
C THR A 178 -2.78 10.43 -28.96
N MET A 179 -4.09 10.42 -28.77
CA MET A 179 -5.07 10.67 -29.82
C MET A 179 -6.16 11.59 -29.28
N THR A 180 -6.47 12.65 -30.02
CA THR A 180 -7.55 13.57 -29.67
C THR A 180 -8.72 13.38 -30.61
N LEU A 181 -9.91 13.09 -30.06
CA LEU A 181 -11.14 12.93 -30.83
C LEU A 181 -12.24 13.86 -30.34
N LYS A 182 -13.18 14.15 -31.24
CA LYS A 182 -14.48 14.71 -30.89
C LYS A 182 -15.43 13.57 -30.53
N VAL A 183 -15.93 13.57 -29.30
CA VAL A 183 -16.75 12.50 -28.74
C VAL A 183 -18.09 13.08 -28.30
N ASN A 184 -19.17 12.40 -28.67
CA ASN A 184 -20.50 12.77 -28.20
C ASN A 184 -20.70 12.20 -26.79
N LEU A 185 -20.47 13.03 -25.77
CA LEU A 185 -20.67 12.66 -24.37
C LEU A 185 -21.91 13.38 -23.83
N SER A 186 -22.76 12.67 -23.09
CA SER A 186 -23.84 13.29 -22.33
C SER A 186 -23.34 13.80 -20.97
N PRO A 187 -24.06 14.73 -20.32
CA PRO A 187 -23.73 15.13 -18.95
C PRO A 187 -23.66 13.95 -17.97
N SER A 188 -24.52 12.93 -18.15
CA SER A 188 -24.50 11.71 -17.36
C SER A 188 -23.25 10.86 -17.59
N ASP A 189 -22.75 10.77 -18.83
CA ASP A 189 -21.51 10.02 -19.12
C ASP A 189 -20.33 10.66 -18.41
N VAL A 190 -20.20 11.99 -18.49
CA VAL A 190 -19.13 12.72 -17.82
C VAL A 190 -19.22 12.59 -16.30
N ALA A 191 -20.43 12.64 -15.74
CA ALA A 191 -20.63 12.53 -14.29
C ALA A 191 -20.35 11.11 -13.76
N ALA A 192 -20.57 10.07 -14.56
CA ALA A 192 -20.33 8.69 -14.17
C ALA A 192 -18.91 8.19 -14.48
N PHE A 193 -18.20 8.87 -15.40
CA PHE A 193 -16.90 8.44 -15.88
C PHE A 193 -15.83 8.54 -14.79
N LYS A 194 -14.97 7.52 -14.73
CA LYS A 194 -13.84 7.49 -13.82
C LYS A 194 -12.56 7.39 -14.64
N PHE A 195 -11.59 8.25 -14.37
CA PHE A 195 -10.33 8.32 -15.15
C PHE A 195 -9.46 7.06 -15.06
N TYR A 196 -9.78 6.13 -14.16
CA TYR A 196 -9.16 4.81 -14.14
C TYR A 196 -9.77 3.82 -15.14
N ASP A 197 -10.97 4.09 -15.67
CA ASP A 197 -11.63 3.24 -16.66
C ASP A 197 -10.93 3.32 -18.01
N THR A 198 -10.96 2.19 -18.74
CA THR A 198 -10.48 2.11 -20.12
C THR A 198 -11.65 2.10 -21.09
N VAL A 199 -11.41 2.60 -22.30
CA VAL A 199 -12.39 2.62 -23.37
C VAL A 199 -11.87 1.87 -24.59
N PHE A 200 -12.77 1.15 -25.26
CA PHE A 200 -12.44 0.44 -26.47
C PHE A 200 -12.87 1.27 -27.68
N ILE A 201 -11.92 1.66 -28.52
CA ILE A 201 -12.19 2.42 -29.75
C ILE A 201 -11.68 1.58 -30.93
N LYS A 202 -12.61 1.10 -31.75
CA LYS A 202 -12.38 0.19 -32.89
C LYS A 202 -11.76 -1.15 -32.49
N ASN A 203 -10.43 -1.27 -32.47
CA ASN A 203 -9.69 -2.52 -32.20
C ASN A 203 -8.54 -2.31 -31.21
N ARG A 204 -8.61 -1.23 -30.42
CA ARG A 204 -7.57 -0.84 -29.47
C ARG A 204 -8.22 -0.33 -28.18
N ILE A 205 -7.53 -0.58 -27.07
CA ILE A 205 -7.91 -0.10 -25.74
C ILE A 205 -7.16 1.20 -25.47
N PHE A 206 -7.87 2.18 -24.95
CA PHE A 206 -7.32 3.49 -24.60
C PHE A 206 -7.69 3.87 -23.18
N ARG A 207 -6.83 4.65 -22.54
CA ARG A 207 -7.14 5.36 -21.29
C ARG A 207 -7.53 6.80 -21.64
N VAL A 208 -8.52 7.35 -20.96
CA VAL A 208 -8.87 8.77 -21.12
C VAL A 208 -7.92 9.61 -20.28
N ASN A 209 -7.24 10.57 -20.90
CA ASN A 209 -6.33 11.48 -20.20
C ASN A 209 -7.00 12.80 -19.84
N LYS A 210 -7.81 13.34 -20.75
CA LYS A 210 -8.47 14.64 -20.58
C LYS A 210 -9.81 14.67 -21.29
N ILE A 211 -10.80 15.28 -20.66
CA ILE A 211 -12.10 15.57 -21.26
C ILE A 211 -12.32 17.08 -21.17
N ASP A 212 -12.41 17.74 -22.33
CA ASP A 212 -12.93 19.11 -22.45
C ASP A 212 -14.39 19.03 -22.91
N TYR A 213 -15.29 19.09 -21.93
CA TYR A 213 -16.72 18.95 -22.13
C TYR A 213 -17.40 20.31 -22.31
N LYS A 214 -18.27 20.41 -23.31
CA LYS A 214 -19.15 21.56 -23.53
C LYS A 214 -20.59 21.07 -23.70
N PRO A 215 -21.55 21.55 -22.90
CA PRO A 215 -22.95 21.20 -23.09
C PRO A 215 -23.42 21.53 -24.51
N ASN A 216 -24.14 20.59 -25.13
CA ASN A 216 -24.70 20.70 -26.49
C ASN A 216 -23.67 20.77 -27.63
N ASP A 217 -22.41 20.38 -27.40
CA ASP A 217 -21.38 20.23 -28.44
C ASP A 217 -20.59 18.93 -28.22
N LEU A 218 -19.82 18.51 -29.22
CA LEU A 218 -18.91 17.37 -29.09
C LEU A 218 -17.76 17.71 -28.15
N ALA A 219 -17.58 16.88 -27.12
CA ALA A 219 -16.45 16.97 -26.20
C ALA A 219 -15.14 16.71 -26.95
N THR A 220 -14.09 17.43 -26.58
CA THR A 220 -12.73 17.11 -27.04
C THR A 220 -12.10 16.19 -26.01
N VAL A 221 -11.84 14.94 -26.39
CA VAL A 221 -11.28 13.94 -25.48
C VAL A 221 -9.90 13.54 -25.96
N GLU A 222 -8.93 13.60 -25.06
CA GLU A 222 -7.58 13.09 -25.27
C GLU A 222 -7.47 11.68 -24.69
N PHE A 223 -6.98 10.77 -25.51
CA PHE A 223 -6.80 9.36 -25.19
C PHE A 223 -5.32 9.00 -25.24
N ILE A 224 -4.92 8.08 -24.36
CA ILE A 224 -3.60 7.44 -24.36
C ILE A 224 -3.80 5.99 -24.80
N LEU A 225 -3.08 5.57 -25.84
CA LEU A 225 -3.05 4.18 -26.28
C LEU A 225 -2.35 3.34 -25.21
N ILE A 226 -3.04 2.31 -24.72
CA ILE A 226 -2.42 1.28 -23.88
C ILE A 226 -1.66 0.33 -24.83
N PRO A 227 -0.33 0.14 -24.65
CA PRO A 227 0.49 -0.72 -25.50
C PRO A 227 -0.02 -2.16 -25.65
#